data_AF-A0A7S4J2V0-F1
#
_entry.id   AF-A0A7S4J2V0-F1
#
_cell.length_a   1.000
_cell.length_b   1.000
_cell.length_c   1.000
_cell.angle_alpha   90.00
_cell.angle_beta   90.00
_cell.angle_gamma   90.00
#
_symmetry.space_group_name_H-M   'P 1'
#
loop_
_entity.id
_entity.type
_entity.pdbx_description
1 polymer ?
#
loop_
_entity_poly.entity_id
_entity_poly.type
_entity_poly.pdbx_seq_one_letter_code
_entity_poly.pdbx_strand_id
1 'polypeptide(L)'
;MVQFRPPPRRGSVSRHRVAPLLRLSALHAVCALSPMVLLNGLLYLAWSSHHHPGVGLNARRRRGLPLPFPGMDPVGMLGEEEVEAAAAAAEGEGEEEVGVHTLVRGGAAAVASARREAAADEGVGAQRDGAAAAAAAGEASPQKQERGDGDGSGYDRWRSEAIRLASLPPSETLAELSAQDPFGVRSFDSALKERETSLGRVLTQSEIRDMFPCPPPPERITLPDKRDHRKAEAFREGDDGSTFLFFQHLRKAGGTNFCSLAESNLPRSARPGYYCMPDWKWSGHETAGYLHDYTNDELVRRMKEDGFRVAGNEWDDLDPSRHFDLPAVFATSFRSPLDRALSQFRFECVEDRGCKMKDVETFWAKRWELHNIYSLTFADPRQGGGNRKRLLKSFDGTSPEDRKARAELLGNALDAVARFHLVLTMEWLAYAAPLVTSILGFLDTSALTKRVRPHIGQAKRDDGQERNTLGSAGIGKASWDPKEYLSSEQYNIMSEGLALDEVLTNAARRMFLERLVCEDHGKSGRRM
;
A
#
# COMPACT_ATOMS: atom_id res chain seq x y z
N MET A 1 -3.07 7.02 64.25
CA MET A 1 -3.82 7.36 65.48
C MET A 1 -5.24 7.75 65.08
N VAL A 2 -6.25 7.59 65.96
CA VAL A 2 -7.68 7.71 65.59
C VAL A 2 -8.23 9.11 65.92
N GLN A 3 -9.07 9.67 65.05
CA GLN A 3 -10.18 10.55 65.47
C GLN A 3 -11.42 10.33 64.58
N PHE A 4 -12.56 10.11 65.23
CA PHE A 4 -13.89 9.91 64.63
C PHE A 4 -14.70 11.22 64.70
N ARG A 5 -15.50 11.54 63.67
CA ARG A 5 -16.79 12.25 63.83
C ARG A 5 -17.87 11.76 62.84
N PRO A 6 -19.19 11.91 63.16
CA PRO A 6 -20.29 11.17 62.53
C PRO A 6 -21.06 11.96 61.42
N PRO A 7 -22.04 11.35 60.72
CA PRO A 7 -22.51 11.83 59.39
C PRO A 7 -23.84 12.62 59.37
N PRO A 8 -24.16 13.29 58.24
CA PRO A 8 -25.49 13.82 57.93
C PRO A 8 -26.45 12.76 57.33
N ARG A 9 -27.73 13.12 57.22
CA ARG A 9 -28.89 12.20 57.14
C ARG A 9 -29.44 11.92 55.73
N ARG A 10 -30.33 10.91 55.68
CA ARG A 10 -31.16 10.48 54.53
C ARG A 10 -32.17 11.55 54.07
N GLY A 11 -32.45 11.57 52.76
CA GLY A 11 -33.78 11.85 52.18
C GLY A 11 -34.07 10.75 51.14
N SER A 12 -35.05 9.87 51.35
CA SER A 12 -36.50 10.03 51.12
C SER A 12 -36.91 9.56 49.71
N VAL A 13 -37.48 8.36 49.64
CA VAL A 13 -37.92 7.68 48.41
C VAL A 13 -39.29 8.21 47.96
N SER A 14 -39.49 8.37 46.65
CA SER A 14 -40.83 8.37 46.05
C SER A 14 -41.09 7.08 45.28
N ARG A 15 -42.31 6.54 45.39
CA ARG A 15 -42.78 5.34 44.67
C ARG A 15 -44.03 5.71 43.89
N HIS A 16 -44.04 5.46 42.58
CA HIS A 16 -45.29 5.30 41.83
C HIS A 16 -45.32 3.94 41.16
N ARG A 17 -46.31 3.13 41.56
CA ARG A 17 -46.82 1.97 40.84
C ARG A 17 -48.27 2.27 40.48
N VAL A 18 -48.65 2.14 39.22
CA VAL A 18 -49.99 1.75 38.79
C VAL A 18 -49.82 0.73 37.66
N ALA A 19 -50.70 -0.27 37.61
CA ALA A 19 -50.63 -1.40 36.68
C ALA A 19 -51.76 -1.31 35.62
N PRO A 20 -51.86 -2.20 34.62
CA PRO A 20 -52.54 -1.93 33.36
C PRO A 20 -54.06 -2.18 33.39
N LEU A 21 -54.74 -1.72 32.34
CA LEU A 21 -56.12 -2.07 32.00
C LEU A 21 -56.21 -2.60 30.57
N LEU A 22 -56.86 -3.75 30.41
CA LEU A 22 -57.23 -4.31 29.10
C LEU A 22 -58.48 -3.64 28.53
N ARG A 23 -58.60 -3.59 27.20
CA ARG A 23 -59.89 -3.71 26.50
C ARG A 23 -59.78 -4.60 25.26
N LEU A 24 -60.73 -5.52 25.14
CA LEU A 24 -61.04 -6.34 23.96
C LEU A 24 -62.35 -5.83 23.33
N SER A 25 -62.45 -5.88 22.00
CA SER A 25 -63.65 -5.98 21.13
C SER A 25 -63.18 -5.80 19.68
N ALA A 26 -63.34 -6.74 18.73
CA ALA A 26 -64.59 -7.23 18.10
C ALA A 26 -65.19 -6.20 17.10
N LEU A 27 -65.62 -6.52 15.87
CA LEU A 27 -65.58 -7.76 15.05
C LEU A 27 -65.82 -7.42 13.54
N HIS A 28 -65.96 -8.44 12.66
CA HIS A 28 -66.08 -8.48 11.17
C HIS A 28 -64.74 -8.81 10.47
N ALA A 29 -64.52 -9.90 9.69
CA ALA A 29 -65.36 -10.89 8.98
C ALA A 29 -66.09 -10.32 7.73
N VAL A 30 -66.19 -10.97 6.55
CA VAL A 30 -66.26 -12.42 6.19
C VAL A 30 -65.69 -12.69 4.75
N CYS A 31 -65.30 -13.95 4.44
CA CYS A 31 -65.06 -14.57 3.10
C CYS A 31 -63.80 -14.17 2.27
N ALA A 32 -63.18 -15.06 1.46
CA ALA A 32 -63.34 -16.53 1.26
C ALA A 32 -62.08 -17.24 0.69
N LEU A 33 -61.92 -18.52 1.08
CA LEU A 33 -61.40 -19.74 0.41
C LEU A 33 -60.65 -19.59 -0.96
N SER A 34 -59.44 -20.11 -1.21
CA SER A 34 -58.87 -21.50 -1.11
C SER A 34 -59.35 -22.48 -2.21
N PRO A 35 -58.57 -23.52 -2.63
CA PRO A 35 -57.09 -23.74 -2.67
C PRO A 35 -56.59 -24.50 -3.97
N MET A 36 -55.42 -25.19 -3.91
CA MET A 36 -54.98 -26.36 -4.74
C MET A 36 -54.50 -26.16 -6.22
N VAL A 37 -53.67 -27.01 -6.87
CA VAL A 37 -52.56 -27.93 -6.43
C VAL A 37 -51.70 -28.45 -7.63
N LEU A 38 -50.43 -28.85 -7.37
CA LEU A 38 -49.45 -29.73 -8.09
C LEU A 38 -49.23 -29.76 -9.65
N LEU A 39 -47.93 -29.73 -9.99
CA LEU A 39 -47.16 -30.49 -11.00
C LEU A 39 -47.83 -31.14 -12.25
N ASN A 40 -47.34 -30.77 -13.45
CA ASN A 40 -46.53 -31.59 -14.39
C ASN A 40 -46.63 -31.10 -15.87
N GLY A 41 -45.64 -31.39 -16.71
CA GLY A 41 -45.74 -31.28 -18.18
C GLY A 41 -44.44 -30.92 -18.92
N LEU A 42 -44.02 -31.77 -19.86
CA LEU A 42 -42.86 -31.58 -20.75
C LEU A 42 -43.30 -31.38 -22.20
N LEU A 43 -42.44 -30.74 -23.01
CA LEU A 43 -42.32 -30.83 -24.48
C LEU A 43 -43.56 -30.52 -25.37
N TYR A 44 -43.45 -29.52 -26.27
CA TYR A 44 -43.18 -29.80 -27.70
C TYR A 44 -42.81 -28.53 -28.53
N LEU A 45 -42.46 -28.75 -29.80
CA LEU A 45 -41.72 -27.89 -30.74
C LEU A 45 -42.54 -26.93 -31.65
N ALA A 46 -41.88 -25.83 -32.08
CA ALA A 46 -41.98 -25.11 -33.39
C ALA A 46 -43.32 -24.40 -33.76
N TRP A 47 -43.42 -23.37 -34.63
CA TRP A 47 -42.68 -23.10 -35.88
C TRP A 47 -42.98 -21.67 -36.47
N SER A 48 -41.94 -20.99 -37.00
CA SER A 48 -41.91 -20.04 -38.17
C SER A 48 -42.73 -18.72 -38.31
N SER A 49 -41.95 -17.66 -38.60
CA SER A 49 -42.05 -16.72 -39.75
C SER A 49 -43.14 -15.64 -39.87
N HIS A 50 -42.73 -14.35 -39.90
CA HIS A 50 -42.43 -13.64 -41.16
C HIS A 50 -41.69 -12.28 -41.00
N HIS A 51 -41.40 -11.61 -42.13
CA HIS A 51 -40.38 -10.57 -42.35
C HIS A 51 -40.68 -9.15 -41.80
N HIS A 52 -39.62 -8.38 -41.51
CA HIS A 52 -39.07 -7.33 -42.41
C HIS A 52 -37.66 -6.85 -41.94
N PRO A 53 -36.89 -6.04 -42.72
CA PRO A 53 -35.42 -6.10 -42.67
C PRO A 53 -34.69 -4.79 -42.28
N GLY A 54 -33.38 -4.93 -42.04
CA GLY A 54 -32.40 -4.01 -42.62
C GLY A 54 -31.98 -2.76 -41.83
N VAL A 55 -31.13 -2.95 -40.81
CA VAL A 55 -30.17 -1.91 -40.38
C VAL A 55 -28.78 -2.55 -40.32
N GLY A 56 -27.83 -2.00 -41.08
CA GLY A 56 -26.47 -2.56 -41.19
C GLY A 56 -25.57 -2.18 -40.01
N LEU A 57 -25.21 -3.15 -39.17
CA LEU A 57 -24.21 -2.95 -38.11
C LEU A 57 -22.80 -3.20 -38.63
N ASN A 58 -21.94 -2.19 -38.51
CA ASN A 58 -20.53 -2.27 -38.86
C ASN A 58 -19.78 -3.21 -37.90
N ALA A 59 -19.39 -4.39 -38.39
CA ALA A 59 -18.54 -5.34 -37.69
C ALA A 59 -17.11 -4.78 -37.52
N ARG A 60 -16.89 -3.92 -36.51
CA ARG A 60 -15.55 -3.48 -36.10
C ARG A 60 -14.73 -4.70 -35.69
N ARG A 61 -13.78 -5.10 -36.54
CA ARG A 61 -12.75 -6.11 -36.20
C ARG A 61 -12.10 -5.75 -34.87
N ARG A 62 -12.28 -6.57 -33.84
CA ARG A 62 -11.43 -6.53 -32.63
C ARG A 62 -9.99 -6.77 -33.09
N ARG A 63 -9.13 -5.74 -33.02
CA ARG A 63 -7.67 -5.91 -33.12
C ARG A 63 -7.15 -6.34 -31.75
N GLY A 64 -6.07 -7.11 -31.73
CA GLY A 64 -5.64 -7.86 -30.54
C GLY A 64 -5.45 -7.00 -29.29
N LEU A 65 -6.01 -7.48 -28.17
CA LEU A 65 -5.50 -7.20 -26.83
C LEU A 65 -4.05 -7.70 -26.74
N PRO A 66 -3.22 -7.17 -25.82
CA PRO A 66 -2.01 -7.87 -25.42
C PRO A 66 -2.38 -9.25 -24.88
N LEU A 67 -1.65 -10.29 -25.29
CA LEU A 67 -1.84 -11.64 -24.75
C LEU A 67 -1.49 -11.67 -23.25
N PRO A 68 -2.17 -12.51 -22.44
CA PRO A 68 -1.69 -12.83 -21.10
C PRO A 68 -0.31 -13.50 -21.18
N PHE A 69 0.47 -13.38 -20.12
CA PHE A 69 1.82 -13.96 -20.05
C PHE A 69 1.77 -15.50 -20.15
N PRO A 70 2.44 -16.13 -21.12
CA PRO A 70 2.55 -17.58 -21.16
C PRO A 70 3.60 -18.06 -20.15
N GLY A 71 3.24 -19.00 -19.27
CA GLY A 71 4.20 -19.74 -18.44
C GLY A 71 4.17 -19.52 -16.92
N MET A 72 2.98 -19.31 -16.33
CA MET A 72 2.74 -19.72 -14.94
C MET A 72 1.59 -20.73 -14.92
N ASP A 73 1.92 -22.01 -14.81
CA ASP A 73 0.94 -23.03 -14.48
C ASP A 73 0.44 -22.80 -13.03
N PRO A 74 -0.86 -23.01 -12.75
CA PRO A 74 -1.36 -22.91 -11.38
C PRO A 74 -0.79 -24.06 -10.55
N VAL A 75 0.16 -23.74 -9.67
CA VAL A 75 0.63 -24.68 -8.63
C VAL A 75 -0.58 -25.08 -7.79
N GLY A 76 -0.93 -26.37 -7.84
CA GLY A 76 -2.12 -26.91 -7.21
C GLY A 76 -2.10 -26.74 -5.69
N MET A 77 -2.83 -25.73 -5.20
CA MET A 77 -3.15 -25.59 -3.78
C MET A 77 -4.19 -26.64 -3.42
N LEU A 78 -3.76 -27.75 -2.80
CA LEU A 78 -4.66 -28.69 -2.15
C LEU A 78 -5.43 -27.96 -1.02
N GLY A 79 -6.68 -28.37 -0.77
CA GLY A 79 -7.54 -27.73 0.22
C GLY A 79 -7.07 -27.98 1.65
N GLU A 80 -7.23 -26.98 2.52
CA GLU A 80 -6.84 -27.08 3.95
C GLU A 80 -7.54 -28.26 4.67
N GLU A 81 -8.72 -28.68 4.19
CA GLU A 81 -9.51 -29.80 4.75
C GLU A 81 -8.90 -31.20 4.55
N GLU A 82 -8.02 -31.42 3.56
CA GLU A 82 -7.37 -32.74 3.37
C GLU A 82 -6.17 -32.97 4.31
N VAL A 83 -5.66 -31.90 4.95
CA VAL A 83 -4.43 -31.97 5.76
C VAL A 83 -4.71 -32.51 7.17
N GLU A 84 -5.87 -32.21 7.77
CA GLU A 84 -6.22 -32.74 9.11
C GLU A 84 -6.46 -34.27 9.10
N ALA A 85 -6.92 -34.84 7.98
CA ALA A 85 -7.16 -36.28 7.87
C ALA A 85 -5.88 -37.13 7.90
N ALA A 86 -4.74 -36.57 7.44
CA ALA A 86 -3.47 -37.29 7.37
C ALA A 86 -2.72 -37.37 8.71
N ALA A 87 -3.03 -36.51 9.68
CA ALA A 87 -2.30 -36.38 10.94
C ALA A 87 -2.69 -37.43 12.01
N ALA A 88 -3.76 -38.21 11.79
CA ALA A 88 -4.37 -39.08 12.80
C ALA A 88 -4.00 -40.58 12.67
N ALA A 89 -3.02 -40.94 11.83
CA ALA A 89 -2.78 -42.32 11.39
C ALA A 89 -1.35 -42.86 11.62
N ALA A 90 -0.59 -42.28 12.56
CA ALA A 90 0.83 -42.59 12.73
C ALA A 90 1.32 -42.60 14.21
N GLU A 91 0.68 -43.41 15.07
CA GLU A 91 1.29 -43.88 16.32
C GLU A 91 1.24 -45.42 16.36
N GLY A 92 2.39 -46.08 16.58
CA GLY A 92 2.45 -47.53 16.77
C GLY A 92 3.77 -48.19 16.34
N GLU A 93 4.60 -48.56 17.33
CA GLU A 93 5.63 -49.63 17.31
C GLU A 93 6.83 -49.44 16.34
N GLY A 94 8.05 -49.92 16.63
CA GLY A 94 8.58 -50.64 17.80
C GLY A 94 10.13 -50.63 17.80
N GLU A 95 10.76 -51.27 18.78
CA GLU A 95 12.22 -51.33 18.96
C GLU A 95 12.89 -52.49 18.20
N GLU A 96 14.08 -52.30 17.63
CA GLU A 96 15.15 -53.33 17.67
C GLU A 96 16.56 -52.75 17.41
N GLU A 97 17.60 -53.43 17.90
CA GLU A 97 19.03 -53.12 17.73
C GLU A 97 19.70 -53.98 16.62
N VAL A 98 21.03 -53.86 16.51
CA VAL A 98 22.00 -54.79 15.87
C VAL A 98 22.39 -54.49 14.41
N GLY A 99 23.71 -54.46 14.13
CA GLY A 99 24.23 -54.54 12.75
C GLY A 99 25.58 -53.86 12.47
N VAL A 100 26.68 -54.32 13.05
CA VAL A 100 28.04 -53.88 12.65
C VAL A 100 28.46 -54.58 11.36
N HIS A 101 28.94 -53.86 10.34
CA HIS A 101 30.09 -54.30 9.53
C HIS A 101 30.79 -53.19 8.71
N THR A 102 32.06 -53.42 8.40
CA THR A 102 33.04 -52.44 7.87
C THR A 102 33.42 -52.70 6.42
N LEU A 103 33.68 -51.64 5.63
CA LEU A 103 34.71 -51.45 4.55
C LEU A 103 34.23 -50.36 3.55
N VAL A 104 35.02 -49.63 2.74
CA VAL A 104 36.39 -49.04 2.82
C VAL A 104 36.66 -48.28 1.50
N ARG A 105 37.48 -47.21 1.53
CA ARG A 105 37.95 -46.36 0.39
C ARG A 105 36.84 -45.52 -0.31
N GLY A 106 37.10 -44.26 -0.68
CA GLY A 106 38.31 -43.45 -0.44
C GLY A 106 38.32 -42.17 -1.28
N GLY A 107 39.38 -41.36 -1.16
CA GLY A 107 39.63 -40.21 -2.04
C GLY A 107 39.43 -38.83 -1.42
N ALA A 108 40.21 -38.50 -0.38
CA ALA A 108 40.36 -37.12 0.06
C ALA A 108 41.53 -36.45 -0.69
N ALA A 109 41.34 -35.20 -1.11
CA ALA A 109 42.40 -34.32 -1.60
C ALA A 109 42.15 -32.90 -1.06
N ALA A 110 43.02 -32.43 -0.15
CA ALA A 110 42.97 -31.10 0.44
C ALA A 110 44.19 -30.28 0.02
N VAL A 111 44.07 -28.95 0.02
CA VAL A 111 45.21 -28.03 -0.12
C VAL A 111 45.05 -26.89 0.87
N ALA A 112 46.08 -26.62 1.68
CA ALA A 112 46.14 -25.46 2.56
C ALA A 112 47.59 -25.09 2.97
N SER A 113 47.82 -23.77 3.10
CA SER A 113 48.78 -23.12 4.02
C SER A 113 50.26 -22.86 3.61
N ALA A 114 50.88 -21.95 4.38
CA ALA A 114 52.27 -21.41 4.40
C ALA A 114 52.68 -20.48 3.22
N ARG A 115 53.14 -19.21 3.41
CA ARG A 115 54.29 -18.62 4.18
C ARG A 115 55.66 -18.91 3.52
N ARG A 116 56.66 -18.02 3.44
CA ARG A 116 56.91 -16.60 3.88
C ARG A 116 57.94 -15.98 2.87
N GLU A 117 58.38 -14.71 2.86
CA GLU A 117 59.31 -13.99 3.77
C GLU A 117 59.39 -12.46 3.44
N ALA A 118 60.24 -11.69 4.15
CA ALA A 118 60.57 -10.26 3.94
C ALA A 118 62.10 -10.12 3.65
N ALA A 119 62.79 -8.97 3.48
CA ALA A 119 62.53 -7.52 3.60
C ALA A 119 63.38 -6.76 2.51
N ALA A 120 63.84 -5.50 2.55
CA ALA A 120 63.88 -4.37 3.51
C ALA A 120 64.07 -3.01 2.76
N ASP A 121 64.44 -1.94 3.49
CA ASP A 121 65.04 -0.64 3.06
C ASP A 121 64.27 0.32 2.11
N GLU A 122 64.50 1.64 2.15
CA GLU A 122 64.63 2.59 3.29
C GLU A 122 64.43 4.04 2.79
N GLY A 123 64.35 5.03 3.71
CA GLY A 123 64.33 6.47 3.39
C GLY A 123 62.95 7.15 3.33
N VAL A 124 62.60 8.30 3.94
CA VAL A 124 63.04 9.17 5.05
C VAL A 124 62.49 10.59 4.74
N GLY A 125 61.89 11.27 5.73
CA GLY A 125 61.30 12.63 5.60
C GLY A 125 59.80 12.61 5.98
N ALA A 126 59.36 13.08 7.15
CA ALA A 126 59.34 14.45 7.68
C ALA A 126 58.34 15.37 6.91
N GLN A 127 57.49 16.19 7.55
CA GLN A 127 57.49 16.67 8.94
C GLN A 127 56.06 16.91 9.49
N ARG A 128 55.96 17.31 10.78
CA ARG A 128 54.73 17.48 11.57
C ARG A 128 53.89 18.72 11.18
N ASP A 129 52.57 18.65 11.37
CA ASP A 129 51.78 19.41 12.37
C ASP A 129 50.26 19.20 12.10
N GLY A 130 49.31 19.41 13.03
CA GLY A 130 49.45 19.81 14.43
C GLY A 130 48.24 20.57 15.02
N ALA A 131 47.00 20.05 14.90
CA ALA A 131 45.82 20.69 15.50
C ALA A 131 44.71 19.67 15.88
N ALA A 132 43.89 20.02 16.87
CA ALA A 132 42.76 19.21 17.33
C ALA A 132 41.54 20.08 17.66
N ALA A 133 40.35 19.46 17.57
CA ALA A 133 39.05 19.91 18.09
C ALA A 133 38.48 21.28 17.65
N ALA A 134 37.29 21.25 17.05
CA ALA A 134 36.11 21.97 17.55
C ALA A 134 34.83 21.40 16.92
N ALA A 135 33.69 21.54 17.60
CA ALA A 135 32.39 21.18 17.05
C ALA A 135 31.82 22.33 16.20
N ALA A 136 31.10 21.98 15.13
CA ALA A 136 30.27 22.91 14.37
C ALA A 136 28.90 22.25 14.12
N ALA A 137 28.03 22.27 15.13
CA ALA A 137 26.62 22.00 14.94
C ALA A 137 26.02 23.17 14.15
N GLY A 138 25.93 23.02 12.83
CA GLY A 138 25.38 24.05 11.95
C GLY A 138 23.88 24.15 12.12
N GLU A 139 23.41 25.16 12.84
CA GLU A 139 21.99 25.55 12.86
C GLU A 139 21.59 26.00 11.45
N ALA A 140 21.03 25.06 10.67
CA ALA A 140 20.50 25.31 9.34
C ALA A 140 19.22 26.17 9.44
N SER A 141 19.42 27.48 9.66
CA SER A 141 18.35 28.48 9.63
C SER A 141 17.58 28.35 8.31
N PRO A 142 16.26 28.08 8.34
CA PRO A 142 15.49 27.90 7.11
C PRO A 142 15.52 29.21 6.31
N GLN A 143 16.14 29.17 5.12
CA GLN A 143 16.14 30.32 4.22
C GLN A 143 14.70 30.61 3.79
N LYS A 144 14.11 31.63 4.42
CA LYS A 144 12.75 32.10 4.17
C LYS A 144 12.71 32.80 2.82
N GLN A 145 12.67 32.02 1.75
CA GLN A 145 12.42 32.51 0.39
C GLN A 145 11.14 33.36 0.39
N GLU A 146 11.24 34.56 -0.15
CA GLU A 146 10.09 35.46 -0.35
C GLU A 146 9.22 34.95 -1.52
N ARG A 147 8.56 33.81 -1.29
CA ARG A 147 7.52 33.27 -2.18
C ARG A 147 6.28 34.16 -2.00
N GLY A 148 6.00 35.01 -2.98
CA GLY A 148 5.04 36.11 -2.87
C GLY A 148 3.60 35.70 -2.55
N ASP A 149 2.82 36.67 -2.05
CA ASP A 149 1.46 36.53 -1.51
C ASP A 149 0.39 36.21 -2.58
N GLY A 150 0.50 35.05 -3.21
CA GLY A 150 -0.56 34.49 -4.04
C GLY A 150 -1.70 33.96 -3.16
N ASP A 151 -2.91 34.50 -3.36
CA ASP A 151 -4.17 34.16 -2.68
C ASP A 151 -4.72 32.75 -3.05
N GLY A 152 -3.84 31.80 -3.32
CA GLY A 152 -4.14 30.41 -3.63
C GLY A 152 -4.11 29.52 -2.39
N SER A 153 -4.74 28.35 -2.45
CA SER A 153 -4.70 27.42 -1.32
C SER A 153 -3.31 26.78 -1.15
N GLY A 154 -3.02 26.26 0.05
CA GLY A 154 -1.79 25.51 0.29
C GLY A 154 -1.60 24.37 -0.70
N TYR A 155 -2.66 23.62 -1.01
CA TYR A 155 -2.64 22.61 -2.05
C TYR A 155 -2.27 23.16 -3.43
N ASP A 156 -2.80 24.32 -3.84
CA ASP A 156 -2.50 24.88 -5.17
C ASP A 156 -1.03 25.30 -5.30
N ARG A 157 -0.43 25.85 -4.23
CA ARG A 157 1.01 26.09 -4.13
C ARG A 157 1.81 24.80 -4.29
N TRP A 158 1.46 23.75 -3.53
CA TRP A 158 2.16 22.46 -3.58
C TRP A 158 1.97 21.72 -4.92
N ARG A 159 0.79 21.81 -5.52
CA ARG A 159 0.50 21.27 -6.86
C ARG A 159 1.30 21.98 -7.93
N SER A 160 1.40 23.30 -7.85
CA SER A 160 2.22 24.12 -8.76
C SER A 160 3.70 23.76 -8.65
N GLU A 161 4.21 23.53 -7.44
CA GLU A 161 5.60 23.09 -7.21
C GLU A 161 5.86 21.69 -7.79
N ALA A 162 4.95 20.73 -7.56
CA ALA A 162 5.05 19.40 -8.15
C ALA A 162 5.04 19.45 -9.70
N ILE A 163 4.13 20.23 -10.28
CA ILE A 163 4.01 20.45 -11.73
C ILE A 163 5.28 21.10 -12.30
N ARG A 164 5.86 22.07 -11.59
CA ARG A 164 7.14 22.71 -11.96
C ARG A 164 8.27 21.68 -12.01
N LEU A 165 8.41 20.85 -10.96
CA LEU A 165 9.43 19.79 -10.89
C LEU A 165 9.28 18.74 -12.02
N ALA A 166 8.05 18.35 -12.36
CA ALA A 166 7.79 17.44 -13.49
C ALA A 166 8.05 18.06 -14.87
N SER A 167 7.97 19.40 -14.99
CA SER A 167 8.28 20.15 -16.21
C SER A 167 9.78 20.22 -16.52
N LEU A 168 10.65 19.73 -15.62
CA LEU A 168 12.08 19.59 -15.84
C LEU A 168 12.44 18.21 -16.44
N PRO A 169 13.61 18.05 -17.09
CA PRO A 169 14.23 16.76 -17.36
C PRO A 169 14.40 15.89 -16.10
N PRO A 170 14.43 14.55 -16.19
CA PRO A 170 14.54 13.64 -15.05
C PRO A 170 15.70 13.96 -14.09
N SER A 171 16.89 14.19 -14.64
CA SER A 171 18.10 14.50 -13.87
C SER A 171 17.99 15.83 -13.11
N GLU A 172 17.46 16.87 -13.76
CA GLU A 172 17.16 18.18 -13.14
C GLU A 172 16.08 18.05 -12.04
N THR A 173 15.00 17.30 -12.28
CA THR A 173 13.96 16.99 -11.28
C THR A 173 14.57 16.35 -10.02
N LEU A 174 15.45 15.36 -10.20
CA LEU A 174 16.10 14.63 -9.09
C LEU A 174 17.14 15.49 -8.36
N ALA A 175 17.91 16.30 -9.09
CA ALA A 175 18.86 17.23 -8.51
C ALA A 175 18.14 18.27 -7.65
N GLU A 176 17.05 18.86 -8.14
CA GLU A 176 16.28 19.86 -7.39
C GLU A 176 15.57 19.26 -6.16
N LEU A 177 14.94 18.09 -6.30
CA LEU A 177 14.39 17.34 -5.15
C LEU A 177 15.44 17.02 -4.07
N SER A 178 16.71 16.84 -4.46
CA SER A 178 17.80 16.50 -3.54
C SER A 178 18.46 17.74 -2.94
N ALA A 179 18.50 18.86 -3.65
CA ALA A 179 19.13 20.10 -3.22
C ALA A 179 18.20 21.02 -2.39
N GLN A 180 16.89 21.00 -2.66
CA GLN A 180 15.92 21.88 -1.99
C GLN A 180 14.99 21.16 -1.00
N ASP A 181 14.85 19.82 -1.09
CA ASP A 181 13.80 19.02 -0.42
C ASP A 181 12.48 19.80 -0.26
N PRO A 182 11.83 20.20 -1.38
CA PRO A 182 10.78 21.21 -1.33
C PRO A 182 9.61 20.81 -0.42
N PHE A 183 9.34 19.50 -0.28
CA PHE A 183 8.31 18.95 0.60
C PHE A 183 8.73 18.81 2.07
N GLY A 184 10.02 18.91 2.39
CA GLY A 184 10.58 18.75 3.73
C GLY A 184 10.57 17.31 4.26
N VAL A 185 10.57 16.32 3.36
CA VAL A 185 10.38 14.89 3.71
C VAL A 185 11.67 14.08 3.68
N ARG A 186 12.68 14.52 2.93
CA ARG A 186 13.98 13.86 2.81
C ARG A 186 14.87 14.22 4.00
N SER A 187 14.93 15.49 4.38
CA SER A 187 15.58 15.93 5.62
C SER A 187 14.89 15.34 6.85
N PHE A 188 13.56 15.23 6.85
CA PHE A 188 12.81 14.56 7.91
C PHE A 188 13.18 13.06 8.02
N ASP A 189 13.18 12.30 6.92
CA ASP A 189 13.52 10.87 6.95
C ASP A 189 14.97 10.63 7.40
N SER A 190 15.91 11.49 7.00
CA SER A 190 17.30 11.44 7.45
C SER A 190 17.42 11.65 8.96
N ALA A 191 16.83 12.73 9.48
CA ALA A 191 16.85 13.04 10.92
C ALA A 191 16.07 11.99 11.74
N LEU A 192 14.98 11.43 11.19
CA LEU A 192 14.21 10.34 11.80
C LEU A 192 15.07 9.10 11.97
N LYS A 193 15.74 8.63 10.89
CA LYS A 193 16.62 7.46 10.93
C LYS A 193 17.80 7.63 11.88
N GLU A 194 18.38 8.83 11.94
CA GLU A 194 19.44 9.17 12.89
C GLU A 194 18.94 9.07 14.34
N ARG A 195 17.80 9.72 14.66
CA ARG A 195 17.24 9.75 16.01
C ARG A 195 16.72 8.38 16.47
N GLU A 196 16.07 7.61 15.59
CA GLU A 196 15.68 6.22 15.85
C GLU A 196 16.90 5.32 16.14
N THR A 197 17.99 5.51 15.38
CA THR A 197 19.24 4.76 15.58
C THR A 197 19.93 5.14 16.89
N SER A 198 19.97 6.43 17.22
CA SER A 198 20.56 6.95 18.48
C SER A 198 19.78 6.49 19.72
N LEU A 199 18.44 6.43 19.64
CA LEU A 199 17.57 6.03 20.75
C LEU A 199 17.34 4.52 20.84
N GLY A 200 17.65 3.75 19.80
CA GLY A 200 17.40 2.30 19.73
C GLY A 200 15.90 1.92 19.70
N ARG A 201 15.02 2.86 19.30
CA ARG A 201 13.56 2.68 19.28
C ARG A 201 12.87 3.58 18.24
N VAL A 202 11.63 3.22 17.91
CA VAL A 202 10.66 4.16 17.32
C VAL A 202 10.43 5.40 18.20
N LEU A 203 10.09 6.51 17.55
CA LEU A 203 9.68 7.74 18.22
C LEU A 203 8.23 7.68 18.73
N THR A 204 7.89 8.57 19.64
CA THR A 204 6.50 8.87 20.02
C THR A 204 5.88 9.89 19.05
N GLN A 205 4.54 9.97 18.97
CA GLN A 205 3.87 10.94 18.09
C GLN A 205 4.19 12.40 18.46
N SER A 206 4.48 12.69 19.74
CA SER A 206 5.01 13.98 20.18
C SER A 206 6.41 14.25 19.62
N GLU A 207 7.35 13.30 19.72
CA GLU A 207 8.70 13.47 19.16
C GLU A 207 8.69 13.63 17.63
N ILE A 208 7.75 12.99 16.93
CA ILE A 208 7.50 13.20 15.49
C ILE A 208 6.98 14.63 15.23
N ARG A 209 6.04 15.12 16.05
CA ARG A 209 5.51 16.51 15.97
C ARG A 209 6.58 17.56 16.30
N ASP A 210 7.53 17.26 17.19
CA ASP A 210 8.66 18.15 17.50
C ASP A 210 9.62 18.29 16.30
N MET A 211 9.79 17.20 15.52
CA MET A 211 10.64 17.18 14.32
C MET A 211 9.92 17.66 13.05
N PHE A 212 8.60 17.52 13.00
CA PHE A 212 7.74 17.96 11.92
C PHE A 212 6.49 18.62 12.50
N PRO A 213 6.55 19.92 12.85
CA PRO A 213 5.41 20.64 13.40
C PRO A 213 4.28 20.74 12.36
N CYS A 214 3.03 20.81 12.83
CA CYS A 214 1.88 21.01 11.94
C CYS A 214 2.03 22.34 11.18
N PRO A 215 2.10 22.34 9.83
CA PRO A 215 2.26 23.58 9.08
C PRO A 215 1.00 24.47 9.18
N PRO A 216 1.13 25.80 9.11
CA PRO A 216 -0.01 26.70 9.05
C PRO A 216 -0.84 26.44 7.78
N PRO A 217 -2.16 26.74 7.76
CA PRO A 217 -3.03 26.33 6.65
C PRO A 217 -2.58 26.68 5.22
N PRO A 218 -1.96 27.85 4.93
CA PRO A 218 -1.42 28.18 3.60
C PRO A 218 -0.18 27.36 3.18
N GLU A 219 0.40 26.56 4.08
CA GLU A 219 1.58 25.72 3.83
C GLU A 219 1.26 24.22 3.84
N ARG A 220 -0.02 23.87 3.90
CA ARG A 220 -0.48 22.48 3.97
C ARG A 220 -0.86 21.91 2.61
N ILE A 221 -0.21 20.82 2.19
CA ILE A 221 -0.62 20.05 0.99
C ILE A 221 -1.97 19.35 1.19
N THR A 222 -2.42 19.25 2.44
CA THR A 222 -3.69 18.61 2.82
C THR A 222 -4.89 19.58 2.85
N LEU A 223 -4.73 20.86 2.48
CA LEU A 223 -5.81 21.87 2.51
C LEU A 223 -5.96 22.63 1.17
N PRO A 224 -7.18 22.74 0.61
CA PRO A 224 -8.46 22.23 1.13
C PRO A 224 -8.50 20.70 1.11
N ASP A 225 -9.15 20.13 2.13
CA ASP A 225 -9.20 18.69 2.30
C ASP A 225 -10.17 18.06 1.27
N LYS A 226 -9.61 17.31 0.32
CA LYS A 226 -10.37 16.68 -0.79
C LYS A 226 -11.01 15.34 -0.42
N ARG A 227 -10.97 14.92 0.86
CA ARG A 227 -11.52 13.64 1.36
C ARG A 227 -13.00 13.76 1.73
N ASP A 228 -13.82 12.78 1.32
CA ASP A 228 -15.21 12.67 1.79
C ASP A 228 -15.28 11.89 3.11
N HIS A 229 -15.05 12.62 4.22
CA HIS A 229 -15.01 12.04 5.58
C HIS A 229 -16.24 11.21 5.96
N ARG A 230 -17.41 11.44 5.32
CA ARG A 230 -18.64 10.66 5.54
C ARG A 230 -18.45 9.19 5.14
N LYS A 231 -17.68 8.91 4.08
CA LYS A 231 -17.36 7.54 3.64
C LYS A 231 -16.48 6.82 4.68
N ALA A 232 -15.55 7.54 5.31
CA ALA A 232 -14.79 7.00 6.44
C ALA A 232 -15.67 6.76 7.68
N GLU A 233 -16.62 7.65 7.96
CA GLU A 233 -17.57 7.52 9.09
C GLU A 233 -18.48 6.29 8.94
N ALA A 234 -19.20 6.17 7.82
CA ALA A 234 -20.05 5.02 7.50
C ALA A 234 -19.29 3.68 7.53
N PHE A 235 -18.02 3.67 7.08
CA PHE A 235 -17.18 2.47 7.17
C PHE A 235 -16.84 2.06 8.62
N ARG A 236 -16.59 3.02 9.51
CA ARG A 236 -16.31 2.73 10.93
C ARG A 236 -17.57 2.26 11.66
N GLU A 237 -18.70 2.91 11.40
CA GLU A 237 -19.97 2.64 12.06
C GLU A 237 -20.62 1.34 11.53
N GLY A 238 -20.26 0.92 10.31
CA GLY A 238 -20.62 -0.38 9.76
C GLY A 238 -21.97 -0.40 9.05
N ASP A 239 -22.39 0.74 8.47
CA ASP A 239 -23.66 0.90 7.74
C ASP A 239 -23.90 -0.24 6.73
N ASP A 240 -24.86 -1.10 7.06
CA ASP A 240 -25.53 -2.17 6.28
C ASP A 240 -24.70 -3.03 5.30
N GLY A 241 -23.37 -2.98 5.40
CA GLY A 241 -22.45 -3.50 4.38
C GLY A 241 -22.35 -2.64 3.12
N SER A 242 -22.97 -1.46 3.04
CA SER A 242 -22.89 -0.60 1.83
C SER A 242 -21.53 0.05 1.63
N THR A 243 -20.80 0.36 2.71
CA THR A 243 -19.51 1.05 2.62
C THR A 243 -18.33 0.10 2.85
N PHE A 244 -17.41 0.06 1.88
CA PHE A 244 -16.24 -0.83 1.87
C PHE A 244 -14.89 -0.08 1.78
N LEU A 245 -13.80 -0.81 1.89
CA LEU A 245 -12.42 -0.30 1.82
C LEU A 245 -11.84 -0.59 0.44
N PHE A 246 -11.72 0.42 -0.43
CA PHE A 246 -11.04 0.30 -1.73
C PHE A 246 -9.54 0.53 -1.52
N PHE A 247 -8.73 -0.50 -1.76
CA PHE A 247 -7.27 -0.41 -1.65
C PHE A 247 -6.63 -0.43 -3.03
N GLN A 248 -6.07 0.70 -3.46
CA GLN A 248 -5.20 0.72 -4.64
C GLN A 248 -3.83 0.17 -4.21
N HIS A 249 -3.62 -1.12 -4.45
CA HIS A 249 -2.35 -1.80 -4.24
C HIS A 249 -1.41 -1.47 -5.40
N LEU A 250 -0.16 -1.09 -5.08
CA LEU A 250 0.94 -1.14 -6.05
C LEU A 250 1.96 -2.18 -5.63
N ARG A 251 2.44 -2.97 -6.61
CA ARG A 251 3.35 -4.09 -6.36
C ARG A 251 4.60 -3.65 -5.60
N LYS A 252 4.87 -4.39 -4.52
CA LYS A 252 5.98 -4.20 -3.55
C LYS A 252 5.94 -2.88 -2.75
N ALA A 253 4.82 -2.16 -2.79
CA ALA A 253 4.54 -0.98 -1.98
C ALA A 253 3.70 -1.29 -0.71
N GLY A 254 3.53 -2.57 -0.33
CA GLY A 254 3.03 -2.94 1.01
C GLY A 254 1.72 -3.72 1.11
N GLY A 255 1.11 -4.19 0.00
CA GLY A 255 -0.21 -4.84 0.05
C GLY A 255 -0.31 -6.04 1.01
N THR A 256 0.78 -6.77 1.26
CA THR A 256 0.80 -7.85 2.26
C THR A 256 0.60 -7.30 3.69
N ASN A 257 1.28 -6.22 4.08
CA ASN A 257 1.05 -5.56 5.37
C ASN A 257 -0.38 -5.02 5.48
N PHE A 258 -0.89 -4.42 4.39
CA PHE A 258 -2.25 -3.87 4.36
C PHE A 258 -3.33 -4.95 4.45
N CYS A 259 -3.18 -6.06 3.72
CA CYS A 259 -4.14 -7.16 3.83
C CYS A 259 -4.06 -7.78 5.23
N SER A 260 -2.87 -8.14 5.76
CA SER A 260 -2.77 -8.67 7.13
C SER A 260 -3.28 -7.70 8.22
N LEU A 261 -3.29 -6.39 7.97
CA LEU A 261 -3.99 -5.41 8.80
C LEU A 261 -5.52 -5.58 8.71
N ALA A 262 -6.09 -5.64 7.51
CA ALA A 262 -7.51 -5.95 7.31
C ALA A 262 -7.89 -7.33 7.88
N GLU A 263 -7.03 -8.35 7.73
CA GLU A 263 -7.23 -9.69 8.28
C GLU A 263 -7.31 -9.74 9.81
N SER A 264 -6.63 -8.80 10.48
CA SER A 264 -6.62 -8.69 11.95
C SER A 264 -7.83 -7.90 12.49
N ASN A 265 -8.62 -7.26 11.61
CA ASN A 265 -9.73 -6.38 11.99
C ASN A 265 -11.07 -6.70 11.30
N LEU A 266 -11.09 -7.56 10.28
CA LEU A 266 -12.29 -8.02 9.56
C LEU A 266 -12.40 -9.56 9.63
N PRO A 267 -13.60 -10.11 9.88
CA PRO A 267 -13.81 -11.57 9.93
C PRO A 267 -13.52 -12.22 8.56
N ARG A 268 -13.17 -13.51 8.54
CA ARG A 268 -12.76 -14.26 7.33
C ARG A 268 -13.82 -14.21 6.21
N SER A 269 -15.10 -14.06 6.54
CA SER A 269 -16.20 -13.88 5.57
C SER A 269 -16.28 -12.48 4.95
N ALA A 270 -15.81 -11.44 5.64
CA ALA A 270 -15.91 -10.05 5.20
C ALA A 270 -14.71 -9.60 4.34
N ARG A 271 -13.89 -10.53 3.84
CA ARG A 271 -12.69 -10.24 3.05
C ARG A 271 -12.46 -11.30 1.96
N PRO A 272 -12.02 -10.92 0.75
CA PRO A 272 -11.56 -11.88 -0.24
C PRO A 272 -10.32 -12.65 0.23
N GLY A 273 -10.22 -13.93 -0.14
CA GLY A 273 -9.13 -14.80 0.32
C GLY A 273 -7.75 -14.46 -0.26
N TYR A 274 -7.67 -14.07 -1.54
CA TYR A 274 -6.39 -13.79 -2.20
C TYR A 274 -5.93 -12.35 -1.94
N TYR A 275 -5.10 -12.14 -0.91
CA TYR A 275 -4.53 -10.82 -0.55
C TYR A 275 -5.57 -9.68 -0.46
N CYS A 276 -6.78 -9.98 0.01
CA CYS A 276 -7.88 -9.01 0.12
C CYS A 276 -8.34 -8.42 -1.23
N MET A 277 -7.98 -9.04 -2.36
CA MET A 277 -8.43 -8.71 -3.71
C MET A 277 -9.61 -9.59 -4.12
N PRO A 278 -10.71 -9.02 -4.65
CA PRO A 278 -11.86 -9.80 -5.13
C PRO A 278 -11.47 -10.90 -6.11
N ASP A 279 -12.16 -12.02 -5.96
CA ASP A 279 -11.65 -13.35 -6.31
C ASP A 279 -11.92 -13.71 -7.79
N TRP A 280 -11.16 -14.69 -8.34
CA TRP A 280 -11.29 -15.27 -9.70
C TRP A 280 -12.73 -15.43 -10.26
N LYS A 281 -13.73 -15.67 -9.41
CA LYS A 281 -15.15 -15.79 -9.76
C LYS A 281 -15.75 -14.51 -10.34
N TRP A 282 -15.16 -13.34 -10.07
CA TRP A 282 -15.62 -12.08 -10.65
C TRP A 282 -15.25 -11.98 -12.13
N SER A 283 -14.02 -12.36 -12.47
CA SER A 283 -13.38 -12.16 -13.78
C SER A 283 -13.57 -13.33 -14.78
N GLY A 284 -14.40 -14.32 -14.45
CA GLY A 284 -14.53 -15.53 -15.29
C GLY A 284 -13.32 -16.46 -15.24
N HIS A 285 -12.68 -16.58 -14.06
CA HIS A 285 -11.56 -17.47 -13.72
C HIS A 285 -10.14 -17.06 -14.16
N GLU A 286 -9.94 -15.98 -14.92
CA GLU A 286 -8.59 -15.65 -15.42
C GLU A 286 -7.66 -14.96 -14.40
N THR A 287 -8.11 -13.96 -13.60
CA THR A 287 -7.25 -13.23 -12.64
C THR A 287 -8.01 -12.56 -11.48
N ALA A 288 -7.37 -12.37 -10.33
CA ALA A 288 -7.91 -11.60 -9.20
C ALA A 288 -7.33 -10.17 -9.14
N GLY A 289 -8.10 -9.21 -8.62
CA GLY A 289 -7.62 -7.83 -8.35
C GLY A 289 -7.57 -6.86 -9.53
N TYR A 290 -8.31 -7.15 -10.61
CA TYR A 290 -8.57 -6.24 -11.74
C TYR A 290 -9.93 -5.58 -11.53
N LEU A 291 -9.99 -4.38 -10.95
CA LEU A 291 -11.28 -3.73 -10.66
C LEU A 291 -11.78 -2.79 -11.75
N HIS A 292 -10.97 -2.49 -12.78
CA HIS A 292 -11.37 -1.52 -13.81
C HIS A 292 -12.41 -2.09 -14.79
N ASP A 293 -12.44 -3.41 -15.04
CA ASP A 293 -13.38 -4.00 -16.00
C ASP A 293 -14.85 -3.95 -15.53
N TYR A 294 -15.12 -3.65 -14.26
CA TYR A 294 -16.46 -3.51 -13.69
C TYR A 294 -16.91 -2.05 -13.62
N THR A 295 -18.21 -1.83 -13.79
CA THR A 295 -18.85 -0.54 -13.45
C THR A 295 -18.92 -0.35 -11.93
N ASN A 296 -19.10 0.89 -11.48
CA ASN A 296 -19.25 1.17 -10.05
C ASN A 296 -20.44 0.41 -9.43
N ASP A 297 -21.57 0.39 -10.13
CA ASP A 297 -22.78 -0.32 -9.67
C ASP A 297 -22.55 -1.82 -9.56
N GLU A 298 -21.76 -2.41 -10.47
CA GLU A 298 -21.40 -3.82 -10.42
C GLU A 298 -20.43 -4.14 -9.27
N LEU A 299 -19.43 -3.28 -9.02
CA LEU A 299 -18.55 -3.41 -7.86
C LEU A 299 -19.35 -3.36 -6.55
N VAL A 300 -20.23 -2.38 -6.38
CA VAL A 300 -21.08 -2.24 -5.18
C VAL A 300 -21.99 -3.44 -5.00
N ARG A 301 -22.65 -3.89 -6.09
CA ARG A 301 -23.52 -5.07 -6.08
C ARG A 301 -22.76 -6.32 -5.65
N ARG A 302 -21.60 -6.61 -6.25
CA ARG A 302 -20.79 -7.80 -5.93
C ARG A 302 -20.22 -7.77 -4.52
N MET A 303 -19.72 -6.61 -4.06
CA MET A 303 -19.27 -6.44 -2.67
C MET A 303 -20.39 -6.75 -1.66
N LYS A 304 -21.63 -6.34 -1.96
CA LYS A 304 -22.80 -6.61 -1.11
C LYS A 304 -23.29 -8.06 -1.18
N GLU A 305 -23.23 -8.68 -2.36
CA GLU A 305 -23.60 -10.10 -2.56
C GLU A 305 -22.63 -11.07 -1.85
N ASP A 306 -21.32 -10.84 -1.96
CA ASP A 306 -20.29 -11.66 -1.30
C ASP A 306 -20.09 -11.28 0.19
N GLY A 307 -20.67 -10.16 0.65
CA GLY A 307 -20.52 -9.65 2.01
C GLY A 307 -19.14 -9.06 2.33
N PHE A 308 -18.33 -8.78 1.31
CA PHE A 308 -16.97 -8.26 1.46
C PHE A 308 -16.96 -6.79 1.90
N ARG A 309 -16.00 -6.45 2.77
CA ARG A 309 -15.76 -5.09 3.27
C ARG A 309 -14.42 -4.50 2.81
N VAL A 310 -13.63 -5.23 2.03
CA VAL A 310 -12.37 -4.74 1.43
C VAL A 310 -12.24 -5.25 -0.01
N ALA A 311 -11.79 -4.37 -0.90
CA ALA A 311 -11.53 -4.65 -2.30
C ALA A 311 -10.16 -4.09 -2.71
N GLY A 312 -9.18 -4.97 -2.88
CA GLY A 312 -7.88 -4.63 -3.48
C GLY A 312 -7.94 -4.55 -5.01
N ASN A 313 -7.39 -3.47 -5.58
CA ASN A 313 -7.06 -3.33 -7.00
C ASN A 313 -5.53 -3.31 -7.14
N GLU A 314 -4.93 -4.25 -7.86
CA GLU A 314 -3.45 -4.36 -8.00
C GLU A 314 -2.97 -4.09 -9.43
N TRP A 315 -3.77 -4.45 -10.43
CA TRP A 315 -3.31 -4.55 -11.81
C TRP A 315 -3.75 -3.38 -12.70
N ASP A 316 -4.83 -2.71 -12.30
CA ASP A 316 -5.37 -1.59 -13.03
C ASP A 316 -4.94 -0.23 -12.50
N ASP A 317 -4.91 0.72 -13.43
CA ASP A 317 -4.82 2.14 -13.11
C ASP A 317 -6.14 2.59 -12.46
N LEU A 318 -6.02 3.45 -11.43
CA LEU A 318 -7.17 4.01 -10.73
C LEU A 318 -7.80 5.09 -11.62
N ASP A 319 -8.90 4.76 -12.28
CA ASP A 319 -9.82 5.72 -12.89
C ASP A 319 -10.31 6.75 -11.83
N PRO A 320 -9.86 8.02 -11.85
CA PRO A 320 -10.22 9.00 -10.82
C PRO A 320 -11.54 9.71 -11.10
N SER A 321 -12.09 9.58 -12.31
CA SER A 321 -13.32 10.26 -12.71
C SER A 321 -14.56 9.47 -12.28
N ARG A 322 -14.47 8.14 -12.12
CA ARG A 322 -15.55 7.31 -11.54
C ARG A 322 -15.24 6.67 -10.19
N HIS A 323 -14.03 6.15 -9.91
CA HIS A 323 -13.90 5.25 -8.74
C HIS A 323 -14.23 5.97 -7.43
N PHE A 324 -13.83 7.24 -7.28
CA PHE A 324 -14.12 8.02 -6.08
C PHE A 324 -15.61 8.26 -5.78
N ASP A 325 -16.51 7.98 -6.73
CA ASP A 325 -17.95 8.03 -6.49
C ASP A 325 -18.47 6.81 -5.71
N LEU A 326 -17.76 5.67 -5.77
CA LEU A 326 -18.06 4.46 -5.00
C LEU A 326 -18.30 4.77 -3.50
N PRO A 327 -19.21 4.05 -2.82
CA PRO A 327 -19.35 4.07 -1.35
C PRO A 327 -18.15 3.36 -0.71
N ALA A 328 -16.97 3.99 -0.80
CA ALA A 328 -15.73 3.37 -0.38
C ALA A 328 -14.77 4.36 0.29
N VAL A 329 -14.05 3.85 1.28
CA VAL A 329 -12.86 4.48 1.86
C VAL A 329 -11.67 4.14 1.00
N PHE A 330 -11.06 5.15 0.41
CA PHE A 330 -9.90 5.00 -0.47
C PHE A 330 -8.61 4.95 0.35
N ALA A 331 -7.89 3.84 0.26
CA ALA A 331 -6.59 3.61 0.88
C ALA A 331 -5.53 3.23 -0.17
N THR A 332 -4.29 3.68 0.03
CA THR A 332 -3.13 3.23 -0.75
C THR A 332 -1.85 3.35 0.07
N SER A 333 -0.75 2.79 -0.43
CA SER A 333 0.56 2.81 0.21
C SER A 333 1.68 3.13 -0.78
N PHE A 334 2.52 4.08 -0.41
CA PHE A 334 3.73 4.48 -1.12
C PHE A 334 4.97 3.89 -0.45
N ARG A 335 6.03 3.77 -1.25
CA ARG A 335 7.38 3.34 -0.88
C ARG A 335 8.34 4.05 -1.83
N SER A 336 9.56 4.34 -1.36
CA SER A 336 10.70 4.74 -2.18
C SER A 336 10.65 4.04 -3.55
N PRO A 337 10.50 4.77 -4.66
CA PRO A 337 10.32 4.20 -5.99
C PRO A 337 11.43 3.22 -6.37
N LEU A 338 12.67 3.54 -6.01
CA LEU A 338 13.85 2.73 -6.29
C LEU A 338 13.90 1.46 -5.43
N ASP A 339 13.62 1.55 -4.12
CA ASP A 339 13.44 0.39 -3.25
C ASP A 339 12.33 -0.54 -3.74
N ARG A 340 11.23 0.03 -4.25
CA ARG A 340 10.10 -0.71 -4.83
C ARG A 340 10.53 -1.44 -6.10
N ALA A 341 11.29 -0.79 -6.98
CA ALA A 341 11.83 -1.38 -8.20
C ALA A 341 12.83 -2.53 -7.90
N LEU A 342 13.78 -2.32 -6.98
CA LEU A 342 14.70 -3.39 -6.53
C LEU A 342 13.94 -4.54 -5.86
N SER A 343 12.92 -4.23 -5.06
CA SER A 343 12.07 -5.25 -4.45
C SER A 343 11.22 -6.01 -5.46
N GLN A 344 10.92 -5.44 -6.63
CA GLN A 344 10.28 -6.13 -7.76
C GLN A 344 11.28 -7.06 -8.47
N PHE A 345 12.49 -6.57 -8.80
CA PHE A 345 13.56 -7.39 -9.39
C PHE A 345 13.88 -8.60 -8.50
N ARG A 346 14.10 -8.37 -7.21
CA ARG A 346 14.33 -9.43 -6.22
C ARG A 346 13.22 -10.48 -6.23
N PHE A 347 11.96 -10.03 -6.14
CA PHE A 347 10.79 -10.89 -6.04
C PHE A 347 10.53 -11.74 -7.29
N GLU A 348 10.88 -11.24 -8.47
CA GLU A 348 10.72 -11.99 -9.72
C GLU A 348 11.92 -12.90 -10.02
N CYS A 349 13.14 -12.39 -9.87
CA CYS A 349 14.36 -12.98 -10.46
C CYS A 349 15.35 -13.58 -9.45
N VAL A 350 15.36 -13.12 -8.20
CA VAL A 350 16.22 -13.68 -7.13
C VAL A 350 15.45 -14.65 -6.24
N GLU A 351 14.13 -14.47 -6.12
CA GLU A 351 13.20 -15.38 -5.47
C GLU A 351 12.60 -16.41 -6.47
N ASP A 352 13.31 -16.67 -7.58
CA ASP A 352 13.05 -17.69 -8.62
C ASP A 352 11.59 -17.86 -9.07
N ARG A 353 10.90 -16.75 -9.35
CA ARG A 353 9.51 -16.76 -9.85
C ARG A 353 9.46 -16.76 -11.38
N GLY A 354 10.31 -17.58 -12.00
CA GLY A 354 10.37 -17.79 -13.46
C GLY A 354 11.11 -16.72 -14.27
N CYS A 355 11.55 -15.62 -13.66
CA CYS A 355 12.40 -14.64 -14.35
C CYS A 355 13.82 -15.18 -14.56
N LYS A 356 14.27 -15.21 -15.82
CA LYS A 356 15.58 -15.77 -16.23
C LYS A 356 16.71 -14.73 -16.33
N MET A 357 16.54 -13.55 -15.73
CA MET A 357 17.51 -12.44 -15.78
C MET A 357 18.33 -12.42 -14.49
N LYS A 358 19.66 -12.38 -14.62
CA LYS A 358 20.59 -12.58 -13.49
C LYS A 358 20.95 -11.28 -12.76
N ASP A 359 20.79 -10.17 -13.47
CA ASP A 359 21.31 -8.85 -13.17
C ASP A 359 20.20 -7.79 -13.32
N VAL A 360 20.34 -6.70 -12.57
CA VAL A 360 19.29 -5.67 -12.44
C VAL A 360 19.30 -4.71 -13.65
N GLU A 361 20.43 -4.59 -14.32
CA GLU A 361 20.66 -3.86 -15.56
C GLU A 361 19.82 -4.47 -16.70
N THR A 362 19.99 -5.77 -16.98
CA THR A 362 19.21 -6.51 -17.98
C THR A 362 17.73 -6.59 -17.64
N PHE A 363 17.39 -6.63 -16.35
CA PHE A 363 16.00 -6.51 -15.89
C PHE A 363 15.43 -5.14 -16.25
N TRP A 364 16.05 -4.05 -15.77
CA TRP A 364 15.52 -2.69 -15.94
C TRP A 364 15.38 -2.30 -17.40
N ALA A 365 16.38 -2.60 -18.24
CA ALA A 365 16.36 -2.33 -19.69
C ALA A 365 15.19 -3.01 -20.43
N LYS A 366 14.55 -4.03 -19.85
CA LYS A 366 13.39 -4.73 -20.42
C LYS A 366 12.07 -4.40 -19.71
N ARG A 367 12.11 -3.72 -18.56
CA ARG A 367 10.97 -3.50 -17.64
C ARG A 367 10.56 -2.04 -17.54
N TRP A 368 10.55 -1.38 -18.69
CA TRP A 368 10.10 -0.01 -18.91
C TRP A 368 8.67 0.26 -18.41
N GLU A 369 7.82 -0.75 -18.22
CA GLU A 369 6.48 -0.58 -17.64
C GLU A 369 6.47 -0.39 -16.11
N LEU A 370 7.61 -0.56 -15.44
CA LEU A 370 7.83 -0.23 -14.04
C LEU A 370 8.26 1.23 -13.81
N HIS A 371 8.60 1.97 -14.88
CA HIS A 371 8.97 3.39 -14.83
C HIS A 371 7.74 4.23 -14.47
N ASN A 372 7.90 5.22 -13.59
CA ASN A 372 6.86 6.16 -13.15
C ASN A 372 5.47 5.53 -12.91
N ILE A 373 5.43 4.34 -12.28
CA ILE A 373 4.21 3.53 -12.16
C ILE A 373 3.18 4.12 -11.21
N TYR A 374 3.56 4.76 -10.09
CA TYR A 374 2.59 5.45 -9.23
C TYR A 374 1.92 6.58 -10.02
N SER A 375 2.71 7.36 -10.73
CA SER A 375 2.25 8.50 -11.55
C SER A 375 1.28 8.06 -12.64
N LEU A 376 1.54 6.92 -13.30
CA LEU A 376 0.63 6.33 -14.28
C LEU A 376 -0.65 5.76 -13.66
N THR A 377 -0.52 5.02 -12.56
CA THR A 377 -1.64 4.37 -11.88
C THR A 377 -2.62 5.37 -11.25
N PHE A 378 -2.16 6.51 -10.74
CA PHE A 378 -3.06 7.51 -10.13
C PHE A 378 -3.59 8.57 -11.11
N ALA A 379 -2.99 8.74 -12.29
CA ALA A 379 -3.45 9.72 -13.29
C ALA A 379 -4.46 9.16 -14.32
N ASP A 380 -4.59 7.83 -14.41
CA ASP A 380 -5.24 7.08 -15.50
C ASP A 380 -5.14 7.72 -16.91
N PRO A 381 -3.98 7.63 -17.57
CA PRO A 381 -3.81 8.19 -18.91
C PRO A 381 -4.68 7.52 -20.00
N ARG A 382 -5.41 6.42 -19.69
CA ARG A 382 -6.31 5.76 -20.64
C ARG A 382 -7.42 6.73 -21.10
N GLN A 383 -7.94 7.56 -20.21
CA GLN A 383 -9.03 8.52 -20.51
C GLN A 383 -8.62 9.61 -21.50
N GLY A 384 -7.34 9.97 -21.56
CA GLY A 384 -6.81 10.93 -22.54
C GLY A 384 -6.64 10.35 -23.96
N GLY A 385 -7.03 9.09 -24.20
CA GLY A 385 -6.73 8.38 -25.46
C GLY A 385 -5.23 8.10 -25.67
N GLY A 386 -4.41 8.33 -24.64
CA GLY A 386 -2.97 8.17 -24.68
C GLY A 386 -2.58 6.70 -24.68
N ASN A 387 -1.84 6.26 -25.70
CA ASN A 387 -1.21 4.95 -25.66
C ASN A 387 -0.17 4.94 -24.52
N ARG A 388 -0.39 4.13 -23.47
CA ARG A 388 0.54 3.96 -22.33
C ARG A 388 1.98 3.66 -22.76
N LYS A 389 2.17 2.97 -23.90
CA LYS A 389 3.50 2.70 -24.51
C LYS A 389 4.15 3.91 -25.19
N ARG A 390 3.38 4.95 -25.56
CA ARG A 390 3.90 6.22 -26.09
C ARG A 390 4.38 7.09 -24.94
N LEU A 391 3.54 7.29 -23.93
CA LEU A 391 3.86 8.09 -22.73
C LEU A 391 5.14 7.59 -22.06
N LEU A 392 5.19 6.28 -21.74
CA LEU A 392 6.38 5.64 -21.16
C LEU A 392 7.64 5.68 -22.03
N LYS A 393 7.54 6.04 -23.32
CA LYS A 393 8.66 6.19 -24.24
C LYS A 393 9.04 7.64 -24.55
N SER A 394 8.24 8.62 -24.13
CA SER A 394 8.52 10.04 -24.40
C SER A 394 8.79 10.87 -23.14
N PHE A 395 8.64 10.29 -21.94
CA PHE A 395 8.93 10.99 -20.68
C PHE A 395 10.43 11.25 -20.37
N ASP A 396 11.32 11.29 -21.38
CA ASP A 396 12.70 11.77 -21.20
C ASP A 396 12.78 13.27 -20.85
N GLY A 397 11.68 14.03 -21.04
CA GLY A 397 11.58 15.44 -20.67
C GLY A 397 12.46 16.37 -21.50
N THR A 398 12.98 15.91 -22.65
CA THR A 398 13.81 16.73 -23.54
C THR A 398 12.97 17.77 -24.29
N SER A 399 11.81 17.37 -24.83
CA SER A 399 10.92 18.25 -25.60
C SER A 399 9.98 19.08 -24.72
N PRO A 400 9.51 20.27 -25.18
CA PRO A 400 8.46 21.04 -24.51
C PRO A 400 7.15 20.25 -24.34
N GLU A 401 6.78 19.46 -25.34
CA GLU A 401 5.59 18.61 -25.35
C GLU A 401 5.65 17.53 -24.26
N ASP A 402 6.81 16.91 -24.07
CA ASP A 402 7.01 15.85 -23.08
C ASP A 402 7.12 16.40 -21.67
N ARG A 403 7.75 17.57 -21.49
CA ARG A 403 7.71 18.32 -20.22
C ARG A 403 6.27 18.66 -19.81
N LYS A 404 5.45 19.11 -20.76
CA LYS A 404 4.03 19.36 -20.55
C LYS A 404 3.27 18.07 -20.19
N ALA A 405 3.51 16.97 -20.92
CA ALA A 405 2.84 15.69 -20.65
C ALA A 405 3.23 15.09 -19.28
N ARG A 406 4.50 15.24 -18.85
CA ARG A 406 4.99 14.89 -17.51
C ARG A 406 4.25 15.69 -16.42
N ALA A 407 4.13 17.00 -16.63
CA ALA A 407 3.43 17.93 -15.74
C ALA A 407 1.93 17.63 -15.62
N GLU A 408 1.23 17.36 -16.73
CA GLU A 408 -0.18 16.97 -16.74
C GLU A 408 -0.41 15.62 -16.05
N LEU A 409 0.45 14.63 -16.30
CA LEU A 409 0.38 13.32 -15.62
C LEU A 409 0.53 13.47 -14.10
N LEU A 410 1.58 14.16 -13.64
CA LEU A 410 1.83 14.30 -12.21
C LEU A 410 0.75 15.15 -11.51
N GLY A 411 0.26 16.21 -12.17
CA GLY A 411 -0.84 17.02 -11.65
C GLY A 411 -2.10 16.20 -11.41
N ASN A 412 -2.48 15.35 -12.38
CA ASN A 412 -3.64 14.45 -12.26
C ASN A 412 -3.43 13.38 -11.18
N ALA A 413 -2.24 12.77 -11.12
CA ALA A 413 -1.88 11.80 -10.08
C ALA A 413 -1.96 12.41 -8.67
N LEU A 414 -1.47 13.63 -8.49
CA LEU A 414 -1.53 14.34 -7.21
C LEU A 414 -2.98 14.71 -6.82
N ASP A 415 -3.81 15.12 -7.78
CA ASP A 415 -5.23 15.39 -7.54
C ASP A 415 -6.03 14.13 -7.15
N ALA A 416 -5.66 12.96 -7.69
CA ALA A 416 -6.20 11.68 -7.25
C ALA A 416 -5.72 11.32 -5.84
N VAL A 417 -4.40 11.34 -5.58
CA VAL A 417 -3.81 10.98 -4.27
C VAL A 417 -4.32 11.88 -3.14
N ALA A 418 -4.55 13.17 -3.39
CA ALA A 418 -5.15 14.10 -2.42
C ALA A 418 -6.53 13.65 -1.91
N ARG A 419 -7.34 12.98 -2.75
CA ARG A 419 -8.69 12.47 -2.42
C ARG A 419 -8.66 11.16 -1.62
N PHE A 420 -7.54 10.43 -1.57
CA PHE A 420 -7.43 9.23 -0.75
C PHE A 420 -7.61 9.56 0.73
N HIS A 421 -8.39 8.76 1.43
CA HIS A 421 -8.65 8.94 2.86
C HIS A 421 -7.39 8.61 3.67
N LEU A 422 -6.79 7.45 3.35
CA LEU A 422 -5.57 6.93 3.94
C LEU A 422 -4.47 6.81 2.86
N VAL A 423 -3.34 7.50 3.07
CA VAL A 423 -2.14 7.39 2.25
C VAL A 423 -1.02 6.96 3.19
N LEU A 424 -0.59 5.70 3.08
CA LEU A 424 0.46 5.12 3.91
C LEU A 424 1.84 5.34 3.27
N THR A 425 2.88 5.44 4.09
CA THR A 425 4.29 5.39 3.65
C THR A 425 4.95 4.16 4.26
N MET A 426 5.56 3.31 3.42
CA MET A 426 6.14 2.03 3.84
C MET A 426 7.26 2.21 4.86
N GLU A 427 8.14 3.19 4.64
CA GLU A 427 9.25 3.50 5.54
C GLU A 427 8.76 3.96 6.94
N TRP A 428 7.51 4.42 7.05
CA TRP A 428 6.97 5.05 8.25
C TRP A 428 5.72 4.34 8.81
N LEU A 429 5.44 3.09 8.41
CA LEU A 429 4.24 2.35 8.86
C LEU A 429 4.09 2.27 10.38
N ALA A 430 5.20 2.22 11.13
CA ALA A 430 5.19 2.21 12.60
C ALA A 430 4.43 3.40 13.21
N TYR A 431 4.36 4.52 12.49
CA TYR A 431 3.68 5.75 12.91
C TYR A 431 2.24 5.86 12.38
N ALA A 432 1.79 4.92 11.54
CA ALA A 432 0.50 5.02 10.84
C ALA A 432 -0.72 4.58 11.68
N ALA A 433 -0.52 4.02 12.88
CA ALA A 433 -1.60 3.49 13.72
C ALA A 433 -2.72 4.51 14.03
N PRO A 434 -2.44 5.76 14.44
CA PRO A 434 -3.50 6.75 14.71
C PRO A 434 -4.37 7.04 13.47
N LEU A 435 -3.75 7.09 12.27
CA LEU A 435 -4.45 7.29 11.00
C LEU A 435 -5.34 6.09 10.66
N VAL A 436 -4.81 4.87 10.82
CA VAL A 436 -5.55 3.63 10.58
C VAL A 436 -6.76 3.52 11.50
N THR A 437 -6.60 3.73 12.80
CA THR A 437 -7.71 3.64 13.77
C THR A 437 -8.76 4.73 13.57
N SER A 438 -8.35 5.98 13.35
CA SER A 438 -9.29 7.10 13.18
C SER A 438 -10.03 7.11 11.83
N ILE A 439 -9.43 6.57 10.76
CA ILE A 439 -10.06 6.50 9.43
C ILE A 439 -10.86 5.20 9.28
N LEU A 440 -10.26 4.04 9.59
CA LEU A 440 -10.83 2.71 9.33
C LEU A 440 -11.51 2.06 10.55
N GLY A 441 -11.32 2.60 11.76
CA GLY A 441 -11.84 1.96 13.00
C GLY A 441 -11.06 0.73 13.43
N PHE A 442 -9.99 0.38 12.72
CA PHE A 442 -9.16 -0.80 12.98
C PHE A 442 -8.35 -0.60 14.28
N LEU A 443 -8.48 -1.57 15.20
CA LEU A 443 -7.91 -1.53 16.55
C LEU A 443 -6.63 -2.39 16.67
N ASP A 444 -6.56 -3.54 15.99
CA ASP A 444 -5.29 -4.27 15.88
C ASP A 444 -4.45 -3.68 14.75
N THR A 445 -3.62 -2.70 15.10
CA THR A 445 -2.65 -2.09 14.19
C THR A 445 -1.31 -2.82 14.15
N SER A 446 -1.16 -3.99 14.78
CA SER A 446 0.13 -4.70 14.88
C SER A 446 0.72 -5.12 13.53
N ALA A 447 -0.11 -5.31 12.51
CA ALA A 447 0.33 -5.58 11.13
C ALA A 447 1.16 -4.44 10.50
N LEU A 448 1.12 -3.22 11.06
CA LEU A 448 1.96 -2.10 10.64
C LEU A 448 3.42 -2.22 11.10
N THR A 449 3.70 -3.02 12.14
CA THR A 449 5.04 -3.25 12.68
C THR A 449 5.53 -4.69 12.50
N LYS A 450 4.67 -5.64 12.10
CA LYS A 450 5.08 -6.99 11.64
C LYS A 450 5.89 -6.86 10.35
N ARG A 451 7.10 -7.44 10.31
CA ARG A 451 7.97 -7.45 9.13
C ARG A 451 7.52 -8.54 8.16
N VAL A 452 7.04 -8.16 6.97
CA VAL A 452 6.71 -9.14 5.92
C VAL A 452 8.01 -9.78 5.39
N ARG A 453 8.14 -11.09 5.61
CA ARG A 453 9.23 -11.93 5.09
C ARG A 453 8.85 -12.48 3.70
N PRO A 454 9.81 -12.84 2.83
CA PRO A 454 9.52 -13.51 1.56
C PRO A 454 8.77 -14.84 1.74
N HIS A 455 7.90 -15.18 0.79
CA HIS A 455 7.05 -16.38 0.86
C HIS A 455 7.71 -17.69 0.41
N ILE A 456 9.00 -17.69 0.05
CA ILE A 456 9.72 -18.86 -0.46
C ILE A 456 10.75 -19.31 0.59
N GLY A 457 11.06 -20.61 0.61
CA GLY A 457 11.71 -21.36 1.70
C GLY A 457 13.10 -20.94 2.19
N GLN A 458 13.55 -19.70 1.95
CA GLN A 458 14.71 -19.09 2.62
C GLN A 458 14.42 -18.74 4.09
N ALA A 459 14.11 -19.79 4.85
CA ALA A 459 14.02 -19.87 6.31
C ALA A 459 13.00 -18.95 7.03
N LYS A 460 12.44 -19.51 8.11
CA LYS A 460 12.31 -18.73 9.34
C LYS A 460 13.73 -18.35 9.77
N ARG A 461 14.27 -17.22 9.27
CA ARG A 461 15.48 -16.64 9.86
C ARG A 461 15.12 -16.29 11.29
N ASP A 462 15.73 -16.98 12.23
CA ASP A 462 15.63 -16.68 13.66
C ASP A 462 16.61 -15.53 13.99
N ASP A 463 16.40 -14.41 13.30
CA ASP A 463 17.24 -13.20 13.38
C ASP A 463 16.70 -12.19 14.39
N GLY A 464 15.63 -12.54 15.11
CA GLY A 464 14.93 -11.69 16.09
C GLY A 464 14.20 -10.49 15.48
N GLN A 465 14.01 -10.45 14.16
CA GLN A 465 13.47 -9.30 13.42
C GLN A 465 12.06 -9.56 12.87
N GLU A 466 11.21 -10.27 13.62
CA GLU A 466 9.77 -10.46 13.33
C GLU A 466 9.00 -9.13 13.38
N ARG A 467 9.48 -8.20 14.21
CA ARG A 467 8.88 -6.87 14.43
C ARG A 467 9.89 -5.78 14.13
N ASN A 468 9.43 -4.73 13.46
CA ASN A 468 10.19 -3.51 13.27
C ASN A 468 10.15 -2.65 14.54
N THR A 469 11.15 -2.79 15.40
CA THR A 469 11.33 -2.00 16.64
C THR A 469 12.06 -0.67 16.41
N LEU A 470 12.66 -0.48 15.23
CA LEU A 470 13.52 0.67 14.88
C LEU A 470 12.93 1.57 13.77
N GLY A 471 11.63 1.46 13.48
CA GLY A 471 10.93 2.37 12.56
C GLY A 471 11.55 2.47 11.15
N SER A 472 11.85 3.68 10.70
CA SER A 472 12.46 3.91 9.37
C SER A 472 13.87 3.32 9.29
N ALA A 473 14.66 3.46 10.35
CA ALA A 473 16.01 2.86 10.46
C ALA A 473 15.98 1.32 10.46
N GLY A 474 14.90 0.71 10.97
CA GLY A 474 14.69 -0.74 10.90
C GLY A 474 14.31 -1.23 9.50
N ILE A 475 13.58 -0.42 8.72
CA ILE A 475 13.19 -0.76 7.34
C ILE A 475 14.36 -0.59 6.37
N GLY A 476 15.19 0.44 6.53
CA GLY A 476 16.41 0.60 5.71
C GLY A 476 17.35 -0.61 5.81
N LYS A 477 17.50 -1.20 7.00
CA LYS A 477 18.26 -2.44 7.23
C LYS A 477 17.57 -3.71 6.70
N ALA A 478 16.34 -3.60 6.20
CA ALA A 478 15.53 -4.73 5.72
C ALA A 478 15.32 -4.75 4.20
N SER A 479 15.46 -3.61 3.52
CA SER A 479 15.63 -3.53 2.07
C SER A 479 17.08 -3.81 1.66
N TRP A 480 17.33 -3.84 0.34
CA TRP A 480 18.66 -3.51 -0.18
C TRP A 480 18.76 -1.99 -0.24
N ASP A 481 19.83 -1.38 0.26
CA ASP A 481 20.10 0.03 -0.02
C ASP A 481 20.46 0.15 -1.51
N PRO A 482 19.75 0.96 -2.31
CA PRO A 482 20.04 1.09 -3.73
C PRO A 482 21.46 1.64 -4.03
N LYS A 483 22.08 2.39 -3.12
CA LYS A 483 23.44 2.93 -3.28
C LYS A 483 24.54 1.91 -2.95
N GLU A 484 24.22 0.90 -2.15
CA GLU A 484 25.14 -0.24 -1.90
C GLU A 484 24.98 -1.32 -2.98
N TYR A 485 23.77 -1.48 -3.53
CA TYR A 485 23.44 -2.56 -4.47
C TYR A 485 23.69 -2.22 -5.95
N LEU A 486 23.56 -0.95 -6.35
CA LEU A 486 23.71 -0.51 -7.74
C LEU A 486 25.06 0.15 -8.00
N SER A 487 25.56 0.05 -9.24
CA SER A 487 26.59 0.96 -9.73
C SER A 487 26.04 2.39 -9.80
N SER A 488 26.89 3.41 -9.68
CA SER A 488 26.46 4.81 -9.77
C SER A 488 25.76 5.15 -11.10
N GLU A 489 26.16 4.48 -12.18
CA GLU A 489 25.52 4.59 -13.49
C GLU A 489 24.10 4.00 -13.48
N GLN A 490 23.94 2.75 -13.02
CA GLN A 490 22.63 2.11 -12.96
C GLN A 490 21.70 2.78 -11.93
N TYR A 491 22.24 3.29 -10.82
CA TYR A 491 21.50 4.10 -9.85
C TYR A 491 20.87 5.33 -10.52
N ASN A 492 21.63 6.06 -11.34
CA ASN A 492 21.14 7.22 -12.07
C ASN A 492 20.08 6.81 -13.12
N ILE A 493 20.37 5.80 -13.95
CA ILE A 493 19.44 5.29 -14.99
C ILE A 493 18.10 4.83 -14.38
N MET A 494 18.13 4.15 -13.23
CA MET A 494 16.91 3.74 -12.54
C MET A 494 16.17 4.91 -11.90
N SER A 495 16.90 5.84 -11.27
CA SER A 495 16.31 7.02 -10.63
C SER A 495 15.63 7.94 -11.66
N GLU A 496 16.24 8.18 -12.82
CA GLU A 496 15.68 9.01 -13.88
C GLU A 496 14.41 8.39 -14.47
N GLY A 497 14.37 7.07 -14.64
CA GLY A 497 13.15 6.31 -14.99
C GLY A 497 12.03 6.38 -13.94
N LEU A 498 12.30 6.91 -12.75
CA LEU A 498 11.38 7.02 -11.62
C LEU A 498 11.19 8.47 -11.12
N ALA A 499 11.67 9.47 -11.86
CA ALA A 499 11.72 10.86 -11.40
C ALA A 499 10.35 11.50 -11.09
N LEU A 500 9.25 11.09 -11.76
CA LEU A 500 7.91 11.57 -11.42
C LEU A 500 7.35 10.87 -10.18
N ASP A 501 7.61 9.56 -10.05
CA ASP A 501 7.26 8.79 -8.86
C ASP A 501 8.01 9.28 -7.62
N GLU A 502 9.21 9.82 -7.76
CA GLU A 502 9.93 10.52 -6.68
C GLU A 502 9.18 11.78 -6.24
N VAL A 503 8.78 12.67 -7.16
CA VAL A 503 8.00 13.87 -6.79
C VAL A 503 6.67 13.45 -6.13
N LEU A 504 5.95 12.48 -6.71
CA LEU A 504 4.66 12.01 -6.18
C LEU A 504 4.80 11.33 -4.81
N THR A 505 5.84 10.51 -4.61
CA THR A 505 6.12 9.85 -3.32
C THR A 505 6.46 10.89 -2.25
N ASN A 506 7.24 11.93 -2.59
CA ASN A 506 7.59 12.97 -1.63
C ASN A 506 6.37 13.85 -1.27
N ALA A 507 5.45 14.11 -2.22
CA ALA A 507 4.17 14.74 -1.95
C ALA A 507 3.23 13.85 -1.10
N ALA A 508 3.14 12.55 -1.38
CA ALA A 508 2.35 11.58 -0.62
C ALA A 508 2.87 11.41 0.83
N ARG A 509 4.20 11.42 1.00
CA ARG A 509 4.87 11.47 2.31
C ARG A 509 4.51 12.74 3.08
N ARG A 510 4.51 13.90 2.43
CA ARG A 510 4.08 15.18 3.03
C ARG A 510 2.61 15.14 3.46
N MET A 511 1.72 14.53 2.66
CA MET A 511 0.32 14.28 3.05
C MET A 511 0.20 13.36 4.27
N PHE A 512 1.01 12.30 4.36
CA PHE A 512 1.03 11.40 5.52
C PHE A 512 1.46 12.13 6.80
N LEU A 513 2.57 12.88 6.75
CA LEU A 513 3.08 13.62 7.91
C LEU A 513 2.10 14.68 8.38
N GLU A 514 1.57 15.52 7.48
CA GLU A 514 0.56 16.52 7.85
C GLU A 514 -0.66 15.87 8.52
N ARG A 515 -1.25 14.82 7.92
CA ARG A 515 -2.40 14.12 8.49
C ARG A 515 -2.09 13.52 9.87
N LEU A 516 -0.86 13.06 10.10
CA LEU A 516 -0.41 12.49 11.38
C LEU A 516 -0.20 13.56 12.47
N VAL A 517 0.41 14.70 12.15
CA VAL A 517 0.79 15.72 13.15
C VAL A 517 -0.28 16.79 13.38
N CYS A 518 -1.13 17.10 12.39
CA CYS A 518 -2.17 18.14 12.46
C CYS A 518 -3.53 17.64 12.98
N GLU A 519 -3.67 16.35 13.25
CA GLU A 519 -4.91 15.72 13.77
C GLU A 519 -6.14 15.96 12.87
N ASP A 520 -5.97 15.96 11.54
CA ASP A 520 -7.07 16.05 10.56
C ASP A 520 -7.75 14.70 10.31
N HIS A 521 -7.84 13.88 11.35
CA HIS A 521 -8.29 12.52 11.30
C HIS A 521 -9.34 12.30 12.39
N GLY A 522 -10.62 12.46 12.02
CA GLY A 522 -11.76 12.32 12.95
C GLY A 522 -12.33 13.62 13.54
N LYS A 523 -12.06 14.80 12.95
CA LYS A 523 -12.74 16.06 13.31
C LYS A 523 -14.18 16.14 12.76
N SER A 524 -15.00 15.12 12.98
CA SER A 524 -16.42 15.16 12.64
C SER A 524 -17.22 15.96 13.67
N GLY A 525 -17.74 17.10 13.23
CA GLY A 525 -18.99 17.71 13.72
C GLY A 525 -19.03 18.33 15.13
N ARG A 526 -18.12 17.99 16.06
CA ARG A 526 -18.08 18.59 17.42
C ARG A 526 -17.58 20.04 17.38
N ARG A 527 -18.50 20.93 17.02
CA ARG A 527 -18.45 22.34 17.42
C ARG A 527 -18.33 22.41 18.95
N MET A 528 -17.42 23.25 19.43
CA MET A 528 -17.49 23.78 20.80
C MET A 528 -18.59 24.85 20.88
#